data_AF-A0A2U4FFB9-F1
#
_entry.id   AF-A0A2U4FFB9-F1
#
_cell.length_a   1.000
_cell.length_b   1.000
_cell.length_c   1.000
_cell.angle_alpha   90.00
_cell.angle_beta   90.00
_cell.angle_gamma   90.00
#
_symmetry.space_group_name_H-M   'P 1'
#
loop_
_entity.id
_entity.type
_entity.pdbx_description
1 polymer ?
#
loop_
_entity_poly.entity_id
_entity_poly.type
_entity_poly.pdbx_seq_one_letter_code
_entity_poly.pdbx_strand_id
1 'polypeptide(L)'
;MKPKYRLYFDKAKEKEEAGLYEEALEYYEKALEEDDENIEAYFSINLIKSYIEIEKNTQDREKQNKHTKLFNIFNEFLDEK
;
A
#
# COMPACT_ATOMS: atom_id res chain seq x y z
N MET A 1 -5.85 -23.92 -22.97
CA MET A 1 -5.00 -22.75 -22.66
C MET A 1 -5.70 -22.00 -21.52
N LYS A 2 -5.01 -21.66 -20.41
CA LYS A 2 -5.62 -20.81 -19.38
C LYS A 2 -5.97 -19.45 -20.02
N PRO A 3 -7.12 -18.82 -19.70
CA PRO A 3 -7.42 -17.47 -20.20
C PRO A 3 -6.37 -16.47 -19.71
N LYS A 4 -6.04 -15.47 -20.54
CA LYS A 4 -4.93 -14.55 -20.28
C LYS A 4 -5.08 -13.78 -18.96
N TYR A 5 -6.30 -13.35 -18.61
CA TYR A 5 -6.58 -12.70 -17.33
C TYR A 5 -6.09 -13.55 -16.15
N ARG A 6 -6.24 -14.88 -16.22
CA ARG A 6 -5.82 -15.79 -15.16
C ARG A 6 -4.31 -15.87 -15.03
N LEU A 7 -3.56 -15.74 -16.12
CA LEU A 7 -2.10 -15.67 -16.07
C LEU A 7 -1.63 -14.37 -15.41
N TYR A 8 -2.25 -13.24 -15.77
CA TYR A 8 -1.93 -11.96 -15.15
C TYR A 8 -2.32 -11.95 -13.66
N PHE A 9 -3.48 -12.49 -13.32
CA PHE A 9 -3.94 -12.62 -11.94
C PHE A 9 -3.04 -13.54 -11.10
N ASP A 10 -2.67 -14.72 -11.62
CA ASP A 10 -1.75 -15.65 -10.93
C ASP A 10 -0.39 -14.96 -10.67
N LYS A 11 0.10 -14.15 -11.63
CA LYS A 11 1.36 -13.40 -11.48
C LYS A 11 1.25 -12.21 -10.52
N ALA A 12 0.10 -11.55 -10.49
CA ALA A 12 -0.19 -10.50 -9.52
C ALA A 12 -0.13 -11.04 -8.09
N LYS A 13 -0.71 -12.22 -7.84
CA LYS A 13 -0.62 -12.91 -6.55
C LYS A 13 0.81 -13.27 -6.16
N GLU A 14 1.62 -13.77 -7.08
CA GLU A 14 3.04 -14.05 -6.82
C GLU A 14 3.79 -12.77 -6.36
N LYS A 15 3.50 -11.63 -7.01
CA LYS A 15 4.10 -10.34 -6.64
C LYS A 15 3.59 -9.80 -5.30
N GLU A 16 2.29 -9.96 -5.04
CA GLU A 16 1.66 -9.62 -3.76
C GLU A 16 2.28 -10.41 -2.59
N GLU A 17 2.44 -11.73 -2.76
CA GLU A 17 3.07 -12.61 -1.78
C GLU A 17 4.56 -12.25 -1.54
N ALA A 18 5.23 -11.71 -2.55
CA ALA A 18 6.60 -11.19 -2.45
C ALA A 18 6.69 -9.77 -1.84
N GLY A 19 5.55 -9.14 -1.52
CA GLY A 19 5.50 -7.76 -1.01
C GLY A 19 5.78 -6.69 -2.07
N LEU A 20 5.79 -7.05 -3.35
CA LEU A 20 6.03 -6.15 -4.47
C LEU A 20 4.69 -5.54 -4.93
N TYR A 21 4.12 -4.68 -4.08
CA TYR A 21 2.74 -4.22 -4.24
C TYR A 21 2.49 -3.39 -5.50
N GLU A 22 3.44 -2.55 -5.92
CA GLU A 22 3.31 -1.78 -7.17
C GLU A 22 3.28 -2.72 -8.38
N GLU A 23 4.16 -3.71 -8.44
CA GLU A 23 4.16 -4.71 -9.51
C GLU A 23 2.89 -5.57 -9.49
N ALA A 24 2.39 -5.93 -8.29
CA ALA A 24 1.14 -6.68 -8.14
C ALA A 24 -0.05 -5.90 -8.72
N LEU A 25 -0.13 -4.59 -8.44
CA LEU A 25 -1.17 -3.72 -8.99
C LEU A 25 -1.13 -3.68 -10.52
N GLU A 26 0.04 -3.54 -11.13
CA GLU A 26 0.18 -3.55 -12.60
C GLU A 26 -0.33 -4.86 -13.23
N TYR A 27 -0.09 -5.99 -12.59
CA TYR A 27 -0.57 -7.29 -13.10
C TYR A 27 -2.07 -7.49 -12.85
N TYR A 28 -2.63 -7.00 -11.74
CA TYR A 28 -4.07 -7.01 -11.54
C TYR A 28 -4.79 -6.11 -12.55
N GLU A 29 -4.22 -4.95 -12.90
CA GLU A 29 -4.76 -4.06 -13.94
C GLU A 29 -4.74 -4.76 -15.31
N LYS A 30 -3.66 -5.45 -15.69
CA LYS A 30 -3.62 -6.28 -16.91
C LYS A 30 -4.64 -7.42 -16.90
N ALA A 31 -4.97 -7.97 -15.72
CA ALA A 31 -6.04 -8.96 -15.62
C ALA A 31 -7.41 -8.35 -15.94
N LEU A 32 -7.66 -7.11 -15.48
CA LEU A 32 -8.88 -6.35 -15.76
C LEU A 32 -8.96 -5.85 -17.22
N GLU A 33 -7.83 -5.60 -17.88
CA GLU A 33 -7.80 -5.29 -19.32
C GLU A 33 -8.29 -6.48 -20.18
N GLU A 34 -8.09 -7.71 -19.72
CA GLU A 34 -8.51 -8.94 -20.41
C GLU A 34 -9.90 -9.43 -19.96
N ASP A 35 -10.30 -9.13 -18.73
CA ASP A 35 -11.59 -9.47 -18.13
C ASP A 35 -11.99 -8.36 -17.13
N ASP A 36 -12.75 -7.38 -17.63
CA ASP A 36 -13.19 -6.21 -16.87
C ASP A 36 -14.29 -6.53 -15.84
N GLU A 37 -14.80 -7.77 -15.83
CA GLU A 37 -15.73 -8.30 -14.84
C GLU A 37 -15.02 -9.14 -13.76
N ASN A 38 -13.68 -9.21 -13.77
CA ASN A 38 -12.92 -9.97 -12.76
C ASN A 38 -12.99 -9.30 -11.38
N ILE A 39 -14.01 -9.67 -10.61
CA ILE A 39 -14.26 -9.19 -9.24
C ILE A 39 -13.07 -9.45 -8.32
N GLU A 40 -12.37 -10.58 -8.49
CA GLU A 40 -11.21 -10.90 -7.65
C GLU A 40 -10.08 -9.88 -7.85
N ALA A 41 -9.82 -9.47 -9.10
CA ALA A 41 -8.80 -8.47 -9.39
C ALA A 41 -9.14 -7.10 -8.80
N TYR A 42 -10.40 -6.65 -8.90
CA TYR A 42 -10.84 -5.42 -8.24
C TYR A 42 -10.69 -5.48 -6.72
N PHE A 43 -11.08 -6.60 -6.12
CA PHE A 43 -10.96 -6.78 -4.68
C PHE A 43 -9.51 -6.70 -4.23
N SER A 44 -8.61 -7.41 -4.92
CA SER A 44 -7.17 -7.37 -4.62
C SER A 44 -6.56 -5.98 -4.77
N ILE A 45 -6.89 -5.24 -5.84
CA ILE A 45 -6.42 -3.86 -6.04
C ILE A 45 -6.84 -2.95 -4.89
N ASN A 46 -8.10 -3.02 -4.47
CA ASN A 46 -8.61 -2.19 -3.38
C ASN A 46 -7.97 -2.55 -2.04
N LEU A 47 -7.72 -3.83 -1.79
CA LEU A 47 -7.03 -4.29 -0.58
C LEU A 47 -5.60 -3.76 -0.53
N ILE A 48 -4.84 -3.89 -1.63
CA ILE A 48 -3.46 -3.40 -1.72
C ILE A 48 -3.40 -1.88 -1.57
N LYS A 49 -4.28 -1.14 -2.25
CA LYS A 49 -4.34 0.33 -2.13
C LYS A 49 -4.65 0.77 -0.70
N SER A 50 -5.55 0.06 -0.01
CA SER A 50 -5.88 0.34 1.39
C SER A 50 -4.68 0.07 2.30
N TYR A 51 -3.95 -1.02 2.06
CA TYR A 51 -2.74 -1.37 2.80
C TYR A 51 -1.66 -0.28 2.66
N ILE A 52 -1.34 0.13 1.44
CA ILE A 52 -0.35 1.18 1.14
C ILE A 52 -0.75 2.51 1.81
N GLU A 53 -2.03 2.87 1.76
CA GLU A 53 -2.53 4.09 2.39
C GLU A 53 -2.38 4.05 3.92
N ILE A 54 -2.66 2.91 4.55
CA ILE A 54 -2.46 2.72 6.00
C ILE A 54 -0.98 2.85 6.36
N GLU A 55 -0.07 2.22 5.61
CA GLU A 55 1.37 2.31 5.84
C GLU A 55 1.92 3.74 5.71
N LYS A 56 1.47 4.49 4.71
CA LYS A 56 1.85 5.91 4.57
C LYS A 56 1.41 6.72 5.78
N ASN A 57 0.15 6.53 6.19
CA ASN A 57 -0.40 7.22 7.36
C ASN A 57 0.32 6.85 8.67
N THR A 58 0.74 5.60 8.86
CA THR A 58 1.50 5.20 10.06
C THR A 58 2.90 5.80 10.06
N GLN A 59 3.61 5.79 8.93
CA GLN A 59 4.92 6.44 8.81
C GLN A 59 4.83 7.96 9.07
N ASP A 60 3.78 8.62 8.59
CA ASP A 60 3.59 10.05 8.80
C ASP A 60 3.29 10.38 10.26
N ARG A 61 2.50 9.55 10.96
CA ARG A 61 2.28 9.69 12.41
C ARG A 61 3.56 9.49 13.22
N GLU A 62 4.39 8.51 12.86
CA GLU A 62 5.68 8.29 13.53
C GLU A 62 6.65 9.45 13.33
N LYS A 63 6.70 10.04 12.12
CA LYS A 63 7.50 11.25 11.84
C LYS A 63 7.00 12.46 12.65
N GLN A 64 5.69 12.67 12.72
CA GLN A 64 5.10 13.76 13.51
C GLN A 64 5.40 13.61 15.02
N ASN A 65 5.36 12.39 15.56
CA ASN A 65 5.66 12.14 16.98
C ASN A 65 7.11 12.46 17.40
N LYS A 66 8.09 12.42 16.48
CA LYS A 66 9.46 12.90 16.76
C LYS A 66 9.53 14.42 16.88
N HIS A 67 8.77 15.15 16.05
CA HIS A 67 8.72 16.61 16.11
C HIS A 67 8.04 17.09 17.40
N THR A 68 7.02 16.37 17.89
CA THR A 68 6.37 16.66 19.18
C THR A 68 7.32 16.41 20.37
N LYS A 69 8.13 15.35 20.34
CA LYS A 69 9.13 15.14 21.41
C LYS A 69 10.21 16.22 21.41
N LEU A 70 10.77 16.57 20.25
CA LEU A 70 11.79 17.61 20.16
C LEU A 70 11.22 18.99 20.54
N PHE A 71 10.00 19.30 20.10
CA PHE A 71 9.29 20.53 20.41
C PHE A 71 8.90 20.62 21.88
N ASN A 72 8.43 19.54 22.50
CA ASN A 72 8.10 19.49 23.92
C ASN A 72 9.36 19.59 24.79
N ILE A 73 10.44 18.87 24.47
CA ILE A 73 11.72 19.00 25.17
C ILE A 73 12.27 20.43 25.05
N PHE A 74 12.15 21.04 23.87
CA PHE A 74 12.60 22.41 23.64
C PHE A 74 11.77 23.44 24.41
N ASN A 75 10.45 23.26 24.48
CA ASN A 75 9.57 24.12 25.27
C ASN A 75 9.80 23.95 26.77
N GLU A 76 9.94 22.72 27.28
CA GLU A 76 10.31 22.44 28.67
C GLU A 76 11.65 23.11 29.06
N PHE A 77 12.63 23.11 28.15
CA PHE A 77 13.92 23.78 28.35
C PHE A 77 13.83 25.31 28.35
N LEU A 78 12.88 25.90 27.63
CA LEU A 78 12.70 27.35 27.54
C LEU A 78 11.82 27.92 28.66
N ASP A 79 10.94 27.10 29.24
CA ASP A 79 10.04 27.50 30.33
C ASP A 79 10.72 27.53 31.72
N GLU A 80 11.99 27.09 31.85
CA GLU A 80 12.77 27.14 33.12
C GLU A 80 13.50 28.47 33.39
N LYS A 81 12.87 29.64 33.16
CA LYS A 81 13.40 30.94 33.63
C LYS A 81 12.39 31.80 34.37
#